data_AF-A0A916ZHT4-F1
#
_entry.id   AF-A0A916ZHT4-F1
#
_cell.length_a   1.000
_cell.length_b   1.000
_cell.length_c   1.000
_cell.angle_alpha   90.00
_cell.angle_beta   90.00
_cell.angle_gamma   90.00
#
_symmetry.space_group_name_H-M   'P 1'
#
loop_
_entity.id
_entity.type
_entity.pdbx_description
1 polymer ?
#
loop_
_entity_poly.entity_id
_entity_poly.type
_entity_poly.pdbx_seq_one_letter_code
_entity_poly.pdbx_strand_id
1 'polypeptide(L)'
;MADDAGLGEALSGELTTLAICWRVVRGDGVALGFTTHDGSLRIGGMVYANAPGIAPSAIVSSDAIEVDTMDIAGALSADAITAVDLALGRYDGAEVEVFMVDWQHPDGGRQVLARGWLGTVEAGSGPDAGFTASLRGPTAMLSATRVESYSPECRAELGDWRCRVGMRGRSRRAFVAASDGEGAQVVGVDAAAAALFGDARLRVLSGPTAGLERRIVAVVGDGLRFDEPMAVAAGEAVELFEGCDKRFATCTARFGNGGNFRGEPHVPGGDVLTRFGGF
;
A
#
# COMPACT_ATOMS: atom_id res chain seq x y z
N MET A 1 16.58 11.59 -20.02
CA MET A 1 17.99 11.55 -20.49
C MET A 1 18.60 12.95 -20.36
N ALA A 2 18.39 13.58 -19.20
CA ALA A 2 18.88 14.92 -18.87
C ALA A 2 19.64 14.76 -17.55
N ASP A 3 20.83 15.38 -17.51
CA ASP A 3 21.71 15.58 -16.35
C ASP A 3 22.34 14.34 -15.68
N ASP A 4 23.13 13.57 -16.44
CA ASP A 4 24.06 12.57 -15.85
C ASP A 4 25.55 12.98 -15.97
N ALA A 5 25.83 14.13 -16.62
CA ALA A 5 27.19 14.57 -16.90
C ALA A 5 27.97 14.93 -15.63
N GLY A 6 27.32 15.57 -14.66
CA GLY A 6 27.95 15.96 -13.39
C GLY A 6 28.29 14.74 -12.51
N LEU A 7 27.38 13.77 -12.44
CA LEU A 7 27.62 12.54 -11.68
C LEU A 7 28.68 11.65 -12.33
N GLY A 8 28.71 11.57 -13.67
CA GLY A 8 29.73 10.83 -14.40
C GLY A 8 31.16 11.33 -14.15
N GLU A 9 31.33 12.65 -14.02
CA GLU A 9 32.61 13.26 -13.65
C GLU A 9 32.99 12.94 -12.20
N ALA A 10 32.04 13.07 -11.26
CA ALA A 10 32.25 12.73 -9.85
C ALA A 10 32.64 11.26 -9.63
N LEU A 11 32.08 10.34 -10.42
CA LEU A 11 32.41 8.91 -10.39
C LEU A 11 33.82 8.59 -10.91
N SER A 12 34.36 9.44 -11.78
CA SER A 12 35.66 9.21 -12.43
C SER A 12 36.83 9.87 -11.69
N GLY A 13 36.55 10.66 -10.67
CA GLY A 13 37.57 11.36 -9.86
C GLY A 13 38.33 10.43 -8.90
N GLU A 14 39.55 10.82 -8.53
CA GLU A 14 40.35 10.09 -7.53
C GLU A 14 39.76 10.19 -6.11
N LEU A 15 39.04 11.29 -5.83
CA LEU A 15 38.27 11.49 -4.61
C LEU A 15 36.81 11.65 -4.99
N THR A 16 35.97 10.75 -4.49
CA THR A 16 34.53 10.76 -4.77
C THR A 16 33.75 11.38 -3.62
N THR A 17 32.72 12.14 -3.97
CA THR A 17 31.82 12.83 -3.03
C THR A 17 30.42 12.22 -3.13
N LEU A 18 30.35 10.90 -3.13
CA LEU A 18 29.12 10.18 -3.41
C LEU A 18 28.36 9.86 -2.12
N ALA A 19 27.05 10.04 -2.16
CA ALA A 19 26.15 9.65 -1.09
C ALA A 19 25.03 8.75 -1.64
N ILE A 20 24.70 7.70 -0.90
CA ILE A 20 23.55 6.84 -1.21
C ILE A 20 22.32 7.45 -0.56
N CYS A 21 21.28 7.65 -1.36
CA CYS A 21 20.00 8.20 -0.97
C CYS A 21 18.89 7.18 -1.18
N TRP A 22 17.93 7.19 -0.26
CA TRP A 22 16.76 6.34 -0.27
C TRP A 22 15.51 7.21 -0.31
N ARG A 23 14.61 6.91 -1.23
CA ARG A 23 13.29 7.52 -1.29
C ARG A 23 12.25 6.44 -1.07
N VAL A 24 11.50 6.57 0.02
CA VAL A 24 10.40 5.67 0.39
C VAL A 24 9.08 6.42 0.24
N VAL A 25 8.18 5.92 -0.62
CA VAL A 25 6.87 6.52 -0.87
C VAL A 25 5.79 5.57 -0.39
N ARG A 26 5.05 5.98 0.62
CA ARG A 26 3.93 5.21 1.19
C ARG A 26 2.69 5.30 0.31
N GLY A 27 1.78 4.34 0.47
CA GLY A 27 0.51 4.29 -0.26
C GLY A 27 -0.41 5.50 -0.01
N ASP A 28 -0.23 6.22 1.08
CA ASP A 28 -0.97 7.44 1.42
C ASP A 28 -0.34 8.73 0.85
N GLY A 29 0.75 8.61 0.09
CA GLY A 29 1.42 9.72 -0.59
C GLY A 29 2.50 10.43 0.24
N VAL A 30 2.74 10.02 1.48
CA VAL A 30 3.88 10.51 2.26
C VAL A 30 5.17 9.95 1.67
N ALA A 31 6.13 10.84 1.39
CA ALA A 31 7.47 10.47 0.95
C ALA A 31 8.49 10.76 2.05
N LEU A 32 9.37 9.80 2.32
CA LEU A 32 10.49 9.89 3.25
C LEU A 32 11.81 9.74 2.49
N GLY A 33 12.78 10.57 2.86
CA GLY A 33 14.09 10.64 2.23
C GLY A 33 15.16 10.38 3.27
N PHE A 34 16.11 9.50 2.96
CA PHE A 34 17.25 9.19 3.83
C PHE A 34 18.55 9.22 3.05
N THR A 35 19.64 9.61 3.70
CA THR A 35 20.98 9.66 3.09
C THR A 35 22.03 9.05 4.01
N THR A 36 23.05 8.43 3.42
CA THR A 36 24.26 7.97 4.12
C THR A 36 25.24 9.11 4.41
N HIS A 37 25.02 10.30 3.86
CA HIS A 37 25.81 11.49 4.17
C HIS A 37 25.58 11.93 5.63
N ASP A 38 26.61 12.49 6.26
CA ASP A 38 26.57 12.91 7.66
C ASP A 38 25.62 14.10 7.90
N GLY A 39 25.42 14.94 6.90
CA GLY A 39 24.41 16.01 6.84
C GLY A 39 23.21 15.68 5.95
N SER A 40 22.06 16.28 6.27
CA SER A 40 20.85 16.19 5.44
C SER A 40 21.08 16.80 4.05
N LEU A 41 20.57 16.15 3.01
CA LEU A 41 20.65 16.62 1.62
C LEU A 41 19.27 17.11 1.13
N ARG A 42 19.26 18.01 0.15
CA ARG A 42 18.04 18.46 -0.52
C ARG A 42 18.16 18.15 -2.00
N ILE A 43 17.25 17.31 -2.50
CA ILE A 43 17.30 16.76 -3.86
C ILE A 43 15.89 16.86 -4.45
N GLY A 44 15.73 17.51 -5.61
CA GLY A 44 14.44 17.62 -6.28
C GLY A 44 13.33 18.27 -5.42
N GLY A 45 13.72 19.15 -4.48
CA GLY A 45 12.81 19.81 -3.54
C GLY A 45 12.43 19.01 -2.29
N MET A 46 12.89 17.76 -2.17
CA MET A 46 12.67 16.88 -1.01
C MET A 46 13.91 16.88 -0.10
N VAL A 47 13.70 16.78 1.21
CA VAL A 47 14.78 16.64 2.19
C VAL A 47 15.05 15.16 2.45
N TYR A 48 16.32 14.80 2.38
CA TYR A 48 16.86 13.49 2.71
C TYR A 48 17.59 13.62 4.03
N ALA A 49 17.00 13.08 5.09
CA ALA A 49 17.53 13.21 6.45
C ALA A 49 18.76 12.32 6.65
N ASN A 50 19.73 12.83 7.40
CA ASN A 50 20.88 12.06 7.89
C ASN A 50 20.41 11.22 9.10
N ALA A 51 19.76 10.09 8.82
CA ALA A 51 19.31 9.17 9.85
C ALA A 51 20.37 8.09 10.07
N PRO A 52 20.93 7.93 11.29
CA PRO A 52 21.81 6.82 11.58
C PRO A 52 21.01 5.51 11.53
N GLY A 53 21.32 4.63 10.58
CA GLY A 53 20.73 3.28 10.51
C GLY A 53 20.59 2.73 9.10
N ILE A 54 20.33 3.58 8.11
CA ILE A 54 20.05 3.12 6.75
C ILE A 54 21.38 2.93 6.00
N ALA A 55 22.03 1.81 6.28
CA ALA A 55 23.12 1.29 5.49
C ALA A 55 22.61 0.08 4.69
N PRO A 56 22.67 0.09 3.34
CA PRO A 56 22.41 -1.12 2.57
C PRO A 56 23.48 -2.17 2.92
N SER A 57 23.07 -3.37 3.33
CA SER A 57 24.00 -4.50 3.53
C SER A 57 24.64 -4.92 2.22
N ALA A 58 23.81 -5.09 1.19
CA ALA A 58 24.19 -5.41 -0.18
C ALA A 58 23.03 -5.09 -1.14
N ILE A 59 23.37 -4.70 -2.35
CA ILE A 59 22.46 -4.61 -3.49
C ILE A 59 22.88 -5.72 -4.45
N VAL A 60 22.10 -6.80 -4.52
CA VAL A 60 22.33 -7.91 -5.45
C VAL A 60 21.41 -7.73 -6.64
N SER A 61 21.99 -7.65 -7.84
CA SER A 61 21.29 -7.64 -9.12
C SER A 61 21.64 -8.90 -9.89
N SER A 62 20.66 -9.56 -10.50
CA SER A 62 20.88 -10.69 -11.39
C SER A 62 20.31 -10.40 -12.78
N ASP A 63 20.81 -11.10 -13.81
CA ASP A 63 20.26 -11.04 -15.17
C ASP A 63 19.14 -12.09 -15.39
N ALA A 64 18.69 -12.77 -14.33
CA ALA A 64 17.68 -13.81 -14.39
C ALA A 64 16.25 -13.22 -14.27
N ILE A 65 15.27 -13.92 -14.87
CA ILE A 65 13.84 -13.56 -14.80
C ILE A 65 13.16 -14.16 -13.55
N GLU A 66 13.90 -14.92 -12.74
CA GLU A 66 13.42 -15.34 -11.43
C GLU A 66 13.11 -14.09 -10.59
N VAL A 67 12.18 -14.20 -9.64
CA VAL A 67 11.85 -13.09 -8.75
C VAL A 67 13.10 -12.82 -7.92
N ASP A 68 13.92 -11.89 -8.41
CA ASP A 68 15.05 -11.34 -7.68
C ASP A 68 14.46 -10.77 -6.40
N THR A 69 14.59 -11.56 -5.33
CA THR A 69 14.38 -11.07 -3.99
C THR A 69 15.61 -10.25 -3.73
N MET A 70 15.46 -8.94 -3.90
CA MET A 70 16.52 -8.03 -3.58
C MET A 70 16.49 -7.84 -2.07
N ASP A 71 17.24 -8.68 -1.37
CA ASP A 71 17.35 -8.60 0.07
C ASP A 71 18.25 -7.41 0.43
N ILE A 72 17.62 -6.25 0.57
CA ILE A 72 18.31 -5.11 1.17
C ILE A 72 18.10 -5.21 2.67
N ALA A 73 19.05 -5.84 3.37
CA ALA A 73 19.09 -5.75 4.81
C ALA A 73 19.64 -4.37 5.18
N GLY A 74 18.85 -3.58 5.88
CA GLY A 74 19.29 -2.33 6.47
C GLY A 74 18.49 -2.13 7.73
N ALA A 75 19.15 -1.79 8.83
CA ALA A 75 18.46 -1.38 10.04
C ALA A 75 17.77 -0.05 9.72
N LEU A 76 16.52 -0.09 9.28
CA LEU A 76 15.75 1.12 9.00
C LEU A 76 15.38 1.85 10.32
N SER A 77 16.27 1.95 11.31
CA SER A 77 16.05 2.76 12.51
C SER A 77 16.12 4.24 12.15
N ALA A 78 15.03 4.77 11.62
CA ALA A 78 14.77 6.19 11.69
C ALA A 78 13.69 6.39 12.74
N ASP A 79 13.78 7.44 13.54
CA ASP A 79 12.64 7.96 14.32
C ASP A 79 11.39 8.16 13.42
N ALA A 80 11.58 8.26 12.10
CA ALA A 80 10.55 8.39 11.08
C ALA A 80 9.84 7.08 10.68
N ILE A 81 10.44 5.91 10.89
CA ILE A 81 9.81 4.60 10.59
C ILE A 81 9.76 3.78 11.87
N THR A 82 8.60 3.79 12.52
CA THR A 82 8.43 3.13 13.81
C THR A 82 7.95 1.68 13.66
N ALA A 83 8.27 0.82 14.64
CA ALA A 83 7.76 -0.55 14.67
C ALA A 83 6.22 -0.61 14.69
N VAL A 84 5.58 0.40 15.31
CA VAL A 84 4.12 0.52 15.35
C VAL A 84 3.56 0.77 13.95
N ASP A 85 4.18 1.65 13.17
CA ASP A 85 3.73 1.94 11.81
C ASP A 85 3.89 0.74 10.88
N LEU A 86 4.97 -0.02 11.03
CA LEU A 86 5.20 -1.26 10.29
C LEU A 86 4.15 -2.32 10.63
N ALA A 87 3.86 -2.52 11.92
CA ALA A 87 2.87 -3.48 12.37
C ALA A 87 1.44 -3.13 11.92
N LEU A 88 1.16 -1.85 11.68
CA LEU A 88 -0.13 -1.37 11.17
C LEU A 88 -0.25 -1.48 9.63
N GLY A 89 0.80 -1.92 8.94
CA GLY A 89 0.85 -2.06 7.48
C GLY A 89 1.02 -0.73 6.74
N ARG A 90 1.48 0.34 7.42
CA ARG A 90 1.60 1.68 6.82
C ARG A 90 2.59 1.76 5.66
N TYR A 91 3.56 0.85 5.66
CA TYR A 91 4.63 0.74 4.67
C TYR A 91 4.43 -0.44 3.71
N ASP A 92 3.30 -1.13 3.80
CA ASP A 92 3.01 -2.28 2.94
C ASP A 92 2.93 -1.85 1.48
N GLY A 93 3.78 -2.45 0.64
CA GLY A 93 3.88 -2.07 -0.76
C GLY A 93 4.35 -0.62 -0.96
N ALA A 94 5.01 0.00 0.03
CA ALA A 94 5.65 1.29 -0.17
C ALA A 94 6.73 1.18 -1.25
N GLU A 95 6.75 2.14 -2.16
CA GLU A 95 7.74 2.18 -3.23
C GLU A 95 9.08 2.67 -2.67
N VAL A 96 10.15 1.95 -2.97
CA VAL A 96 11.50 2.32 -2.58
C VAL A 96 12.35 2.51 -3.82
N GLU A 97 13.06 3.63 -3.86
CA GLU A 97 14.10 3.91 -4.84
C GLU A 97 15.41 4.19 -4.08
N VAL A 98 16.44 3.42 -4.39
CA VAL A 98 17.80 3.61 -3.89
C VAL A 98 18.64 4.15 -5.04
N PHE A 99 19.28 5.29 -4.81
CA PHE A 99 20.05 5.97 -5.84
C PHE A 99 21.27 6.66 -5.22
N MET A 100 22.22 7.03 -6.07
CA MET A 100 23.44 7.71 -5.68
C MET A 100 23.48 9.12 -6.29
N VAL A 101 24.00 10.07 -5.54
CA VAL A 101 24.24 11.45 -5.97
C VAL A 101 25.63 11.92 -5.52
N ASP A 102 26.15 12.97 -6.15
CA ASP A 102 27.23 13.78 -5.59
C ASP A 102 26.64 14.69 -4.50
N TRP A 103 27.08 14.55 -3.25
CA TRP A 103 26.56 15.36 -2.14
C TRP A 103 26.97 16.83 -2.23
N GLN A 104 28.01 17.18 -3.00
CA GLN A 104 28.38 18.57 -3.27
C GLN A 104 27.42 19.24 -4.26
N HIS A 105 26.86 18.45 -5.18
CA HIS A 105 25.89 18.89 -6.17
C HIS A 105 24.70 17.93 -6.23
N PRO A 106 23.82 17.90 -5.20
CA PRO A 106 22.79 16.86 -5.08
C PRO A 106 21.74 16.86 -6.20
N ASP A 107 21.56 18.01 -6.87
CA ASP A 107 20.68 18.18 -8.03
C ASP A 107 21.43 18.03 -9.37
N GLY A 108 22.73 17.73 -9.36
CA GLY A 108 23.60 17.63 -10.54
C GLY A 108 23.49 16.30 -11.32
N GLY A 109 22.55 15.45 -10.93
CA GLY A 109 22.32 14.12 -11.51
C GLY A 109 22.18 13.04 -10.45
N ARG A 110 21.56 11.92 -10.83
CA ARG A 110 21.39 10.77 -9.94
C ARG A 110 21.48 9.45 -10.70
N GLN A 111 22.21 8.50 -10.13
CA GLN A 111 22.29 7.13 -10.63
C GLN A 111 21.37 6.24 -9.79
N VAL A 112 20.30 5.72 -10.39
CA VAL A 112 19.45 4.73 -9.71
C VAL A 112 20.21 3.43 -9.57
N LEU A 113 20.30 2.93 -8.34
CA LEU A 113 20.95 1.67 -8.00
C LEU A 113 19.92 0.53 -7.89
N ALA A 114 18.75 0.83 -7.33
CA ALA A 114 17.68 -0.14 -7.13
C ALA A 114 16.31 0.55 -7.07
N ARG A 115 15.26 -0.18 -7.46
CA ARG A 115 13.87 0.23 -7.25
C ARG A 115 13.00 -0.99 -7.00
N GLY A 116 12.03 -0.87 -6.12
CA GLY A 116 11.08 -1.94 -5.84
C GLY A 116 10.00 -1.51 -4.86
N TRP A 117 9.35 -2.50 -4.26
CA TRP A 117 8.33 -2.30 -3.22
C TRP A 117 8.72 -3.04 -1.96
N LEU A 118 8.49 -2.42 -0.79
CA LEU A 118 8.65 -3.08 0.48
C LEU A 118 7.72 -4.30 0.55
N GLY A 119 8.33 -5.45 0.79
CA GLY A 119 7.68 -6.73 1.04
C GLY A 119 7.52 -6.97 2.53
N THR A 120 7.80 -8.19 2.97
CA THR A 120 7.72 -8.57 4.39
C THR A 120 8.74 -7.76 5.19
N VAL A 121 8.27 -7.21 6.31
CA VAL A 121 9.10 -6.54 7.31
C VAL A 121 9.16 -7.40 8.57
N GLU A 122 10.36 -7.74 8.98
CA GLU A 122 10.63 -8.53 10.17
C GLU A 122 11.28 -7.62 11.22
N ALA A 123 10.67 -7.56 12.40
CA ALA A 123 11.30 -6.90 13.54
C ALA A 123 12.51 -7.73 13.99
N GLY A 124 13.66 -7.09 14.17
CA GLY A 124 14.79 -7.72 14.82
C GLY A 124 14.45 -8.08 16.26
N SER A 125 15.17 -9.04 16.83
CA SER A 125 14.97 -9.48 18.21
C SER A 125 15.88 -8.71 19.17
N GLY A 126 15.29 -7.92 20.08
CA GLY A 126 16.00 -7.21 21.15
C GLY A 126 15.59 -5.74 21.32
N PRO A 127 15.99 -5.08 22.42
CA PRO A 127 15.60 -3.70 22.72
C PRO A 127 16.20 -2.65 21.76
N ASP A 128 17.32 -2.97 21.09
CA ASP A 128 17.98 -2.14 20.07
C ASP A 128 17.86 -2.75 18.66
N ALA A 129 16.97 -3.73 18.49
CA ALA A 129 16.91 -4.46 17.25
C ALA A 129 16.16 -3.65 16.19
N GLY A 130 16.89 -3.19 15.18
CA GLY A 130 16.31 -2.63 13.96
C GLY A 130 15.40 -3.65 13.25
N PHE A 131 14.78 -3.25 12.15
CA PHE A 131 13.94 -4.13 11.35
C PHE A 131 14.60 -4.41 10.01
N THR A 132 14.36 -5.60 9.48
CA THR A 132 14.78 -6.03 8.16
C THR A 132 13.55 -6.02 7.26
N ALA A 133 13.62 -5.34 6.13
CA ALA A 133 12.57 -5.34 5.13
C ALA A 133 13.07 -5.97 3.84
N SER A 134 12.30 -6.90 3.27
CA SER A 134 12.58 -7.42 1.93
C SER A 134 12.15 -6.38 0.89
N LEU A 135 12.95 -6.19 -0.17
CA LEU A 135 12.55 -5.39 -1.32
C LEU A 135 12.20 -6.32 -2.49
N ARG A 136 10.98 -6.20 -2.98
CA ARG A 136 10.55 -6.92 -4.20
C ARG A 136 10.84 -6.05 -5.41
N GLY A 137 11.73 -6.53 -6.28
CA GLY A 137 12.08 -5.82 -7.51
C GLY A 137 10.95 -5.79 -8.55
N PRO A 138 11.14 -5.10 -9.69
CA PRO A 138 10.15 -4.99 -10.77
C PRO A 138 9.72 -6.33 -11.37
N THR A 139 10.60 -7.32 -11.37
CA THR A 139 10.33 -8.68 -11.88
C THR A 139 9.25 -9.40 -11.08
N ALA A 140 9.03 -9.05 -9.80
CA ALA A 140 7.92 -9.60 -9.01
C ALA A 140 6.54 -9.36 -9.66
N MET A 141 6.41 -8.30 -10.48
CA MET A 141 5.18 -8.03 -11.23
C MET A 141 4.90 -9.05 -12.34
N LEU A 142 5.92 -9.78 -12.80
CA LEU A 142 5.81 -10.80 -13.86
C LEU A 142 5.26 -12.13 -13.33
N SER A 143 5.45 -12.41 -12.04
CA SER A 143 4.90 -13.61 -11.39
C SER A 143 3.41 -13.49 -11.06
N ALA A 144 2.83 -12.30 -11.18
CA ALA A 144 1.40 -12.11 -10.96
C ALA A 144 0.60 -12.73 -12.11
N THR A 145 -0.34 -13.62 -11.78
CA THR A 145 -1.31 -14.13 -12.76
C THR A 145 -2.16 -12.97 -13.28
N ARG A 146 -1.95 -12.58 -14.54
CA ARG A 146 -2.71 -11.51 -15.20
C ARG A 146 -4.01 -11.96 -15.84
N VAL A 147 -4.22 -13.27 -15.96
CA VAL A 147 -5.45 -13.84 -16.52
C VAL A 147 -6.52 -13.88 -15.44
N GLU A 148 -7.67 -13.28 -15.74
CA GLU A 148 -8.81 -13.31 -14.84
C GLU A 148 -9.44 -14.70 -14.82
N SER A 149 -9.78 -15.18 -13.63
CA SER A 149 -10.62 -16.35 -13.49
C SER A 149 -12.07 -16.01 -13.84
N TYR A 150 -12.72 -16.96 -14.51
CA TYR A 150 -14.15 -16.92 -14.75
C TYR A 150 -14.88 -17.07 -13.40
N SER A 151 -15.77 -16.15 -13.07
CA SER A 151 -16.45 -16.13 -11.77
C SER A 151 -17.82 -15.45 -11.85
N PRO A 152 -18.84 -15.94 -11.10
CA PRO A 152 -20.13 -15.27 -11.00
C PRO A 152 -20.07 -13.91 -10.29
N GLU A 153 -18.99 -13.62 -9.55
CA GLU A 153 -18.80 -12.37 -8.81
C GLU A 153 -18.12 -11.29 -9.66
N CYS A 154 -18.49 -10.03 -9.42
CA CYS A 154 -17.86 -8.89 -10.08
C CYS A 154 -16.39 -8.79 -9.69
N ARG A 155 -15.49 -8.73 -10.68
CA ARG A 155 -14.06 -8.51 -10.45
C ARG A 155 -13.65 -7.04 -10.32
N ALA A 156 -14.59 -6.10 -10.49
CA ALA A 156 -14.30 -4.68 -10.36
C ALA A 156 -14.46 -4.20 -8.90
N GLU A 157 -13.66 -3.22 -8.52
CA GLU A 157 -13.85 -2.47 -7.27
C GLU A 157 -14.91 -1.39 -7.44
N LEU A 158 -15.72 -1.17 -6.41
CA LEU A 158 -16.79 -0.17 -6.48
C LEU A 158 -16.19 1.22 -6.72
N GLY A 159 -16.58 1.83 -7.84
CA GLY A 159 -16.09 3.15 -8.23
C GLY A 159 -14.74 3.17 -8.94
N ASP A 160 -14.13 2.01 -9.23
CA ASP A 160 -12.96 1.95 -10.10
C ASP A 160 -13.31 2.28 -11.57
N TRP A 161 -12.29 2.35 -12.42
CA TRP A 161 -12.45 2.68 -13.84
C TRP A 161 -13.25 1.63 -14.66
N ARG A 162 -13.36 0.40 -14.15
CA ARG A 162 -14.10 -0.71 -14.78
C ARG A 162 -15.56 -0.72 -14.37
N CYS A 163 -15.82 -0.40 -13.10
CA CYS A 163 -17.11 -0.30 -12.44
C CYS A 163 -17.82 1.00 -12.82
N ARG A 164 -17.13 2.14 -12.77
CA ARG A 164 -17.62 3.48 -13.16
C ARG A 164 -18.79 4.03 -12.33
N VAL A 165 -19.16 3.39 -11.22
CA VAL A 165 -20.14 3.96 -10.29
C VAL A 165 -19.58 5.22 -9.66
N GLY A 166 -20.32 6.33 -9.73
CA GLY A 166 -19.92 7.56 -9.06
C GLY A 166 -19.95 7.38 -7.54
N MET A 167 -18.81 7.63 -6.87
CA MET A 167 -18.69 7.52 -5.41
C MET A 167 -19.17 8.77 -4.66
N ARG A 168 -19.47 9.86 -5.37
CA ARG A 168 -20.05 11.06 -4.78
C ARG A 168 -21.42 10.73 -4.17
N GLY A 169 -21.59 11.04 -2.88
CA GLY A 169 -22.80 10.69 -2.12
C GLY A 169 -22.84 9.25 -1.61
N ARG A 170 -21.81 8.45 -1.91
CA ARG A 170 -21.62 7.07 -1.41
C ARG A 170 -20.41 6.97 -0.48
N SER A 171 -19.88 8.12 -0.05
CA SER A 171 -19.00 8.22 1.09
C SER A 171 -19.62 9.11 2.15
N ARG A 172 -19.31 8.82 3.42
CA ARG A 172 -19.77 9.57 4.58
C ARG A 172 -18.59 9.84 5.49
N ARG A 173 -18.37 11.11 5.81
CA ARG A 173 -17.46 11.50 6.90
C ARG A 173 -18.19 11.44 8.22
N ALA A 174 -17.52 10.90 9.23
CA ALA A 174 -18.07 10.74 10.58
C ALA A 174 -16.93 10.68 11.60
N PHE A 175 -17.29 10.52 12.87
CA PHE A 175 -16.35 10.34 13.97
C PHE A 175 -16.51 8.95 14.57
N VAL A 176 -15.41 8.36 15.04
CA VAL A 176 -15.44 7.12 15.81
C VAL A 176 -16.09 7.38 17.17
N ALA A 177 -17.11 6.60 17.50
CA ALA A 177 -17.74 6.62 18.82
C ALA A 177 -16.97 5.74 19.81
N ALA A 178 -16.60 4.53 19.38
CA ALA A 178 -15.82 3.58 20.14
C ALA A 178 -15.10 2.61 19.18
N SER A 179 -14.00 2.00 19.64
CA SER A 179 -13.25 0.99 18.90
C SER A 179 -12.68 -0.03 19.90
N ASP A 180 -12.64 -1.29 19.49
CA ASP A 180 -12.01 -2.39 20.24
C ASP A 180 -10.71 -2.88 19.56
N GLY A 181 -10.26 -2.19 18.50
CA GLY A 181 -9.11 -2.57 17.68
C GLY A 181 -9.40 -3.62 16.61
N GLU A 182 -10.45 -4.42 16.74
CA GLU A 182 -10.94 -5.33 15.67
C GLU A 182 -12.06 -4.69 14.84
N GLY A 183 -12.60 -3.58 15.32
CA GLY A 183 -13.67 -2.85 14.68
C GLY A 183 -13.86 -1.46 15.29
N ALA A 184 -14.90 -0.79 14.80
CA ALA A 184 -15.31 0.50 15.32
C ALA A 184 -16.83 0.69 15.22
N GLN A 185 -17.38 1.42 16.20
CA GLN A 185 -18.67 2.06 16.11
C GLN A 185 -18.48 3.50 15.63
N VAL A 186 -19.33 3.93 14.70
CA VAL A 186 -19.22 5.26 14.07
C VAL A 186 -20.47 6.07 14.36
N VAL A 187 -20.29 7.32 14.77
CA VAL A 187 -21.39 8.22 15.11
C VAL A 187 -22.34 8.37 13.91
N GLY A 188 -23.63 8.16 14.14
CA GLY A 188 -24.67 8.29 13.12
C GLY A 188 -24.76 7.12 12.13
N VAL A 189 -24.09 5.99 12.43
CA VAL A 189 -24.29 4.72 11.75
C VAL A 189 -25.10 3.82 12.68
N ASP A 190 -26.41 3.77 12.48
CA ASP A 190 -27.29 2.81 13.15
C ASP A 190 -27.29 1.46 12.39
N ALA A 191 -27.96 0.45 12.95
CA ALA A 191 -28.04 -0.87 12.35
C ALA A 191 -28.62 -0.88 10.92
N ALA A 192 -29.52 0.05 10.58
CA ALA A 192 -30.10 0.14 9.25
C ALA A 192 -29.10 0.74 8.23
N ALA A 193 -28.39 1.79 8.64
CA ALA A 193 -27.33 2.39 7.84
C ALA A 193 -26.13 1.46 7.68
N ALA A 194 -25.83 0.66 8.71
CA ALA A 194 -24.70 -0.25 8.73
C ALA A 194 -24.79 -1.31 7.61
N ALA A 195 -26.00 -1.70 7.17
CA ALA A 195 -26.20 -2.60 6.04
C ALA A 195 -25.61 -2.09 4.71
N LEU A 196 -25.41 -0.78 4.54
CA LEU A 196 -24.76 -0.20 3.36
C LEU A 196 -23.23 -0.40 3.37
N PHE A 197 -22.68 -0.77 4.52
CA PHE A 197 -21.25 -0.89 4.78
C PHE A 197 -20.77 -2.35 4.94
N GLY A 198 -21.55 -3.35 4.52
CA GLY A 198 -21.02 -4.70 4.29
C GLY A 198 -20.10 -4.70 3.07
N ASP A 199 -18.90 -5.28 3.18
CA ASP A 199 -17.85 -5.23 2.15
C ASP A 199 -17.45 -3.79 1.75
N ALA A 200 -17.52 -2.89 2.72
CA ALA A 200 -17.14 -1.49 2.58
C ALA A 200 -15.67 -1.24 2.93
N ARG A 201 -15.28 0.04 2.88
CA ARG A 201 -14.00 0.50 3.39
C ARG A 201 -14.18 1.66 4.35
N LEU A 202 -13.32 1.71 5.35
CA LEU A 202 -13.16 2.85 6.25
C LEU A 202 -11.75 3.41 6.07
N ARG A 203 -11.63 4.72 5.86
CA ARG A 203 -10.35 5.45 5.86
C ARG A 203 -10.27 6.35 7.07
N VAL A 204 -9.16 6.33 7.80
CA VAL A 204 -8.91 7.24 8.92
C VAL A 204 -8.39 8.58 8.39
N LEU A 205 -8.96 9.69 8.85
CA LEU A 205 -8.64 11.04 8.41
C LEU A 205 -7.83 11.86 9.42
N SER A 206 -7.77 11.44 10.68
CA SER A 206 -7.09 12.17 11.75
C SER A 206 -6.47 11.25 12.78
N GLY A 207 -5.52 11.77 13.55
CA GLY A 207 -4.87 11.03 14.63
C GLY A 207 -3.70 10.17 14.15
N PRO A 208 -3.15 9.31 15.02
CA PRO A 208 -1.95 8.54 14.73
C PRO A 208 -2.13 7.60 13.54
N THR A 209 -3.32 7.04 13.33
CA THR A 209 -3.62 6.09 12.23
C THR A 209 -4.12 6.75 10.95
N ALA A 210 -4.07 8.09 10.85
CA ALA A 210 -4.48 8.81 9.64
C ALA A 210 -3.79 8.26 8.38
N GLY A 211 -4.58 8.14 7.30
CA GLY A 211 -4.14 7.59 6.03
C GLY A 211 -4.34 6.07 5.89
N LEU A 212 -4.52 5.34 7.00
CA LEU A 212 -4.80 3.90 6.95
C LEU A 212 -6.24 3.61 6.52
N GLU A 213 -6.41 2.48 5.83
CA GLU A 213 -7.71 1.94 5.42
C GLU A 213 -7.92 0.54 5.96
N ARG A 214 -9.18 0.20 6.25
CA ARG A 214 -9.61 -1.18 6.55
C ARG A 214 -10.85 -1.55 5.76
N ARG A 215 -10.92 -2.81 5.33
CA ARG A 215 -12.14 -3.36 4.75
C ARG A 215 -13.08 -3.72 5.89
N ILE A 216 -14.36 -3.39 5.71
CA ILE A 216 -15.40 -3.80 6.64
C ILE A 216 -15.94 -5.15 6.18
N VAL A 217 -15.57 -6.21 6.91
CA VAL A 217 -15.92 -7.60 6.56
C VAL A 217 -17.26 -8.02 7.12
N ALA A 218 -17.70 -7.39 8.20
CA ALA A 218 -18.98 -7.68 8.83
C ALA A 218 -19.53 -6.47 9.56
N VAL A 219 -20.84 -6.51 9.76
CA VAL A 219 -21.62 -5.53 10.51
C VAL A 219 -22.39 -6.29 11.57
N VAL A 220 -22.18 -5.93 12.85
CA VAL A 220 -22.82 -6.58 13.99
C VAL A 220 -23.53 -5.51 14.82
N GLY A 221 -24.85 -5.42 14.70
CA GLY A 221 -25.60 -4.31 15.26
C GLY A 221 -25.21 -2.99 14.58
N ASP A 222 -24.63 -2.07 15.35
CA ASP A 222 -24.06 -0.79 14.88
C ASP A 222 -22.52 -0.82 14.76
N GLY A 223 -21.88 -1.95 15.07
CA GLY A 223 -20.44 -2.13 15.00
C GLY A 223 -19.97 -2.60 13.63
N LEU A 224 -18.88 -2.01 13.14
CA LEU A 224 -18.19 -2.37 11.90
C LEU A 224 -16.96 -3.22 12.25
N ARG A 225 -16.81 -4.41 11.65
CA ARG A 225 -15.65 -5.30 11.86
C ARG A 225 -14.65 -5.16 10.73
N PHE A 226 -13.37 -5.02 11.07
CA PHE A 226 -12.28 -4.88 10.13
C PHE A 226 -11.74 -6.24 9.67
N ASP A 227 -11.12 -6.26 8.50
CA ASP A 227 -10.34 -7.38 7.98
C ASP A 227 -9.06 -7.62 8.78
N GLU A 228 -8.42 -6.53 9.21
CA GLU A 228 -7.22 -6.55 10.02
C GLU A 228 -7.34 -5.60 11.22
N PRO A 229 -6.72 -5.92 12.37
CA PRO A 229 -6.74 -5.04 13.52
C PRO A 229 -6.21 -3.63 13.21
N MET A 230 -6.90 -2.63 13.74
CA MET A 230 -6.52 -1.22 13.68
C MET A 230 -7.13 -0.48 14.86
N ALA A 231 -6.27 0.00 15.76
CA ALA A 231 -6.70 0.84 16.87
C ALA A 231 -7.04 2.26 16.36
N VAL A 232 -8.30 2.66 16.49
CA VAL A 232 -8.77 4.01 16.14
C VAL A 232 -9.41 4.62 17.37
N ALA A 233 -8.91 5.76 17.84
CA ALA A 233 -9.40 6.35 19.07
C ALA A 233 -10.79 6.97 18.89
N ALA A 234 -11.59 6.97 19.96
CA ALA A 234 -12.86 7.69 19.97
C ALA A 234 -12.63 9.19 19.69
N GLY A 235 -13.47 9.77 18.85
CA GLY A 235 -13.36 11.15 18.39
C GLY A 235 -12.50 11.36 17.15
N GLU A 236 -11.81 10.33 16.64
CA GLU A 236 -11.08 10.44 15.37
C GLU A 236 -12.04 10.51 14.17
N ALA A 237 -11.71 11.39 13.22
CA ALA A 237 -12.44 11.56 11.98
C ALA A 237 -12.14 10.40 11.02
N VAL A 238 -13.19 9.86 10.41
CA VAL A 238 -13.12 8.76 9.44
C VAL A 238 -13.99 9.06 8.22
N GLU A 239 -13.66 8.45 7.09
CA GLU A 239 -14.48 8.41 5.89
C GLU A 239 -14.89 6.96 5.59
N LEU A 240 -16.20 6.72 5.62
CA LEU A 240 -16.81 5.45 5.25
C LEU A 240 -17.19 5.48 3.77
N PHE A 241 -16.85 4.43 3.03
CA PHE A 241 -17.29 4.22 1.65
C PHE A 241 -18.30 3.09 1.63
N GLU A 242 -19.42 3.26 0.92
CA GLU A 242 -20.39 2.18 0.74
C GLU A 242 -19.73 0.91 0.16
N GLY A 243 -20.22 -0.25 0.58
CA GLY A 243 -19.70 -1.54 0.13
C GLY A 243 -20.47 -2.14 -1.04
N CYS A 244 -19.87 -3.15 -1.67
CA CYS A 244 -20.43 -3.89 -2.80
C CYS A 244 -20.18 -5.38 -2.59
N ASP A 245 -21.25 -6.16 -2.49
CA ASP A 245 -21.22 -7.62 -2.34
C ASP A 245 -20.79 -8.37 -3.61
N LYS A 246 -20.39 -7.63 -4.66
CA LYS A 246 -19.97 -8.12 -5.98
C LYS A 246 -21.04 -8.92 -6.74
N ARG A 247 -22.31 -8.95 -6.29
CA ARG A 247 -23.38 -9.72 -6.93
C ARG A 247 -24.06 -8.93 -8.03
N PHE A 248 -24.43 -9.61 -9.12
CA PHE A 248 -25.11 -8.97 -10.26
C PHE A 248 -26.48 -8.38 -9.88
N ALA A 249 -27.23 -9.06 -9.01
CA ALA A 249 -28.52 -8.57 -8.52
C ALA A 249 -28.38 -7.22 -7.80
N THR A 250 -27.44 -7.11 -6.87
CA THR A 250 -27.13 -5.88 -6.15
C THR A 250 -26.56 -4.81 -7.09
N CYS A 251 -25.66 -5.17 -8.00
CA CYS A 251 -25.11 -4.28 -9.03
C CYS A 251 -26.23 -3.59 -9.85
N THR A 252 -27.24 -4.36 -10.24
CA THR A 252 -28.37 -3.86 -11.04
C THR A 252 -29.37 -3.08 -10.19
N ALA A 253 -29.80 -3.63 -9.05
CA ALA A 253 -30.86 -3.04 -8.23
C ALA A 253 -30.42 -1.80 -7.45
N ARG A 254 -29.21 -1.83 -6.85
CA ARG A 254 -28.72 -0.74 -5.99
C ARG A 254 -27.95 0.32 -6.77
N PHE A 255 -27.19 -0.08 -7.79
CA PHE A 255 -26.29 0.82 -8.51
C PHE A 255 -26.71 1.09 -9.96
N GLY A 256 -27.68 0.34 -10.50
CA GLY A 256 -28.08 0.47 -11.91
C GLY A 256 -26.94 0.18 -12.89
N ASN A 257 -25.94 -0.62 -12.48
CA ASN A 257 -24.65 -0.70 -13.15
C ASN A 257 -24.38 -2.06 -13.82
N GLY A 258 -25.44 -2.80 -14.16
CA GLY A 258 -25.32 -4.14 -14.78
C GLY A 258 -24.48 -4.16 -16.06
N GLY A 259 -24.50 -3.08 -16.85
CA GLY A 259 -23.71 -2.98 -18.10
C GLY A 259 -22.19 -2.90 -17.91
N ASN A 260 -21.71 -2.52 -16.72
CA ASN A 260 -20.28 -2.50 -16.39
C ASN A 260 -19.87 -3.66 -15.47
N PHE A 261 -20.75 -4.63 -15.24
CA PHE A 261 -20.45 -5.80 -14.42
C PHE A 261 -19.29 -6.60 -15.04
N ARG A 262 -18.28 -6.93 -14.22
CA ARG A 262 -17.05 -7.62 -14.65
C ARG A 262 -16.98 -9.04 -14.10
N GLY A 263 -18.11 -9.71 -14.06
CA GLY A 263 -18.24 -11.12 -13.73
C GLY A 263 -19.22 -11.76 -14.69
N GLU A 264 -19.42 -13.05 -14.54
CA GLU A 264 -20.27 -13.83 -15.41
C GLU A 264 -21.42 -14.46 -14.60
N PRO A 265 -22.54 -13.74 -14.37
CA PRO A 265 -23.53 -14.12 -13.37
C PRO A 265 -24.28 -15.43 -13.66
N HIS A 266 -24.11 -15.98 -14.86
CA HIS A 266 -24.77 -17.19 -15.33
C HIS A 266 -23.79 -18.35 -15.55
N VAL A 267 -22.56 -18.27 -15.02
CA VAL A 267 -21.64 -19.43 -15.00
C VAL A 267 -22.36 -20.62 -14.39
N PRO A 268 -22.51 -21.74 -15.11
CA PRO A 268 -23.03 -22.97 -14.52
C PRO A 268 -22.09 -23.44 -13.40
N GLY A 269 -22.65 -23.80 -12.25
CA GLY A 269 -21.88 -24.43 -11.18
C GLY A 269 -21.28 -25.77 -11.63
N GLY A 270 -20.27 -26.25 -10.89
CA GLY A 270 -19.67 -27.56 -11.15
C GLY A 270 -20.67 -28.72 -11.06
N ASP A 271 -21.81 -28.52 -10.38
CA ASP A 271 -22.92 -29.50 -10.32
C ASP A 271 -23.56 -29.76 -11.70
N VAL A 272 -23.49 -28.81 -12.63
CA VAL A 272 -24.00 -29.00 -13.98
C VAL A 272 -23.14 -30.00 -14.77
N LEU A 273 -21.86 -30.14 -14.44
CA LEU A 273 -20.97 -31.13 -15.07
C LEU A 273 -21.31 -32.57 -14.70
N THR A 274 -21.98 -32.79 -13.57
CA THR A 274 -22.39 -34.13 -13.10
C THR A 274 -23.85 -34.46 -13.39
N ARG A 275 -24.61 -33.54 -14.00
CA ARG A 275 -25.98 -33.81 -14.45
C ARG A 275 -25.95 -34.65 -15.72
N PHE A 276 -26.24 -35.94 -15.57
CA PHE A 276 -26.61 -36.77 -16.71
C PHE A 276 -27.98 -36.32 -17.22
N GLY A 277 -28.06 -35.98 -18.52
CA GLY A 277 -29.33 -35.66 -19.16
C GLY A 277 -30.25 -36.88 -19.10
N GLY A 278 -31.31 -36.80 -18.30
CA GLY A 278 -32.42 -37.75 -18.40
C GLY A 278 -33.13 -37.56 -19.73
N PHE A 279 -33.19 -38.62 -20.53
CA PHE A 279 -34.01 -38.69 -21.74
C PHE A 279 -35.50 -38.65 -21.39
#